data_AF-A0A5Q4SW29-F1
#
_entry.id   AF-A0A5Q4SW29-F1
#
_cell.length_a   1.000
_cell.length_b   1.000
_cell.length_c   1.000
_cell.angle_alpha   90.00
_cell.angle_beta   90.00
_cell.angle_gamma   90.00
#
_symmetry.space_group_name_H-M   'P 1'
#
loop_
_entity.id
_entity.type
_entity.pdbx_description
1 polymer ?
#
loop_
_entity_poly.entity_id
_entity_poly.type
_entity_poly.pdbx_seq_one_letter_code
_entity_poly.pdbx_strand_id
1 'polypeptide(L)'
;MPLDLTTDAQAGIAALRSRIDTIDTEISRLVAERREHSHHIQRIRLDGGGPRTQLGRENEVIARYTGSLGSAGTALAHLLLTTCRGPLPATAQGTADEDPEHRA
;
A
#
# COMPACT_ATOMS: atom_id res chain seq x y z
N MET A 1 22.85 44.98 -10.01
CA MET A 1 22.36 44.23 -8.84
C MET A 1 21.89 42.88 -9.35
N PRO A 2 22.56 41.75 -9.07
CA PRO A 2 22.01 40.46 -9.46
C PRO A 2 20.86 40.19 -8.50
N LEU A 3 19.65 40.02 -9.03
CA LEU A 3 18.58 39.43 -8.24
C LEU A 3 19.03 38.02 -7.86
N ASP A 4 18.91 37.73 -6.58
CA ASP A 4 19.41 36.54 -5.91
C ASP A 4 18.63 35.29 -6.38
N LEU A 5 19.14 34.69 -7.45
CA LEU A 5 18.65 33.43 -8.02
C LEU A 5 18.64 32.29 -7.00
N THR A 6 19.46 32.37 -5.94
CA THR A 6 19.49 31.35 -4.89
C THR A 6 18.32 31.53 -3.93
N THR A 7 17.97 32.76 -3.56
CA THR A 7 16.75 33.04 -2.78
C THR A 7 15.48 32.66 -3.56
N ASP A 8 15.41 32.91 -4.86
CA ASP A 8 14.26 32.51 -5.69
C ASP A 8 14.14 30.97 -5.82
N ALA A 9 15.27 30.28 -6.01
CA ALA A 9 15.30 28.82 -6.00
C ALA A 9 14.89 28.23 -4.63
N GLN A 10 15.34 28.84 -3.52
CA GLN A 10 14.96 28.43 -2.17
C GLN A 10 13.46 28.63 -1.91
N ALA A 11 12.89 29.75 -2.36
CA ALA A 11 11.45 30.01 -2.27
C ALA A 11 10.65 28.99 -3.10
N GLY A 12 11.09 28.66 -4.31
CA GLY A 12 10.48 27.62 -5.14
C GLY A 12 10.52 26.23 -4.50
N ILE A 13 11.66 25.84 -3.93
CA ILE A 13 11.79 24.57 -3.20
C ILE A 13 10.85 24.53 -1.99
N ALA A 14 10.75 25.63 -1.23
CA ALA A 14 9.86 25.71 -0.06
C ALA A 14 8.39 25.55 -0.47
N ALA A 15 7.96 26.18 -1.56
CA ALA A 15 6.60 26.05 -2.08
C ALA A 15 6.29 24.60 -2.52
N LEU A 16 7.22 23.94 -3.21
CA LEU A 16 7.07 22.53 -3.62
C LEU A 16 6.98 21.59 -2.42
N ARG A 17 7.80 21.80 -1.38
CA ARG A 17 7.73 21.01 -0.14
C ARG A 17 6.40 21.18 0.58
N SER A 18 5.89 22.41 0.70
CA SER A 18 4.56 22.65 1.26
C SER A 18 3.45 21.94 0.47
N ARG A 19 3.59 21.85 -0.85
CA ARG A 19 2.66 21.07 -1.67
C ARG A 19 2.78 19.56 -1.41
N ILE A 20 3.98 19.02 -1.24
CA ILE A 20 4.21 17.63 -0.84
C ILE A 20 3.56 17.35 0.52
N ASP A 21 3.77 18.20 1.52
CA ASP A 21 3.19 18.03 2.87
C ASP A 21 1.65 17.97 2.83
N THR A 22 1.04 18.77 1.95
CA THR A 22 -0.40 18.74 1.70
C THR A 22 -0.84 17.41 1.09
N ILE A 23 -0.12 16.93 0.07
CA ILE A 23 -0.38 15.64 -0.58
C ILE A 23 -0.24 14.49 0.44
N ASP A 24 0.80 14.52 1.28
CA ASP A 24 1.04 13.47 2.28
C ASP A 24 -0.06 13.45 3.35
N THR A 25 -0.58 14.62 3.73
CA THR A 25 -1.75 14.74 4.60
C THR A 25 -3.00 14.12 3.96
N GLU A 26 -3.23 14.40 2.67
CA GLU A 26 -4.35 13.81 1.93
C GLU A 26 -4.21 12.29 1.78
N ILE A 27 -3.00 11.80 1.46
CA ILE A 27 -2.70 10.36 1.38
C ILE A 27 -2.99 9.70 2.73
N SER A 28 -2.48 10.25 3.83
CA SER A 28 -2.70 9.72 5.18
C SER A 28 -4.20 9.62 5.51
N ARG A 29 -4.97 10.68 5.22
CA ARG A 29 -6.43 10.70 5.39
C ARG A 29 -7.11 9.59 4.58
N LEU A 30 -6.76 9.46 3.29
CA LEU A 30 -7.31 8.44 2.40
C LEU A 30 -6.97 7.01 2.84
N VAL A 31 -5.77 6.79 3.38
CA VAL A 31 -5.36 5.49 3.90
C VAL A 31 -6.13 5.14 5.17
N ALA A 32 -6.36 6.09 6.07
CA ALA A 32 -7.20 5.91 7.25
C ALA A 32 -8.64 5.54 6.86
N GLU A 33 -9.23 6.29 5.94
CA GLU A 33 -10.56 6.01 5.40
C GLU A 33 -10.64 4.62 4.74
N ARG A 34 -9.64 4.26 3.93
CA ARG A 34 -9.53 2.91 3.33
C ARG A 34 -9.46 1.82 4.39
N ARG A 35 -8.75 2.06 5.50
CA ARG A 35 -8.62 1.11 6.61
C ARG A 35 -9.96 0.88 7.30
N GLU A 36 -10.74 1.92 7.54
CA GLU A 36 -12.09 1.80 8.12
C GLU A 36 -13.00 0.93 7.25
N HIS A 37 -13.06 1.20 5.94
CA HIS A 37 -13.84 0.40 5.00
C HIS A 37 -13.35 -1.05 4.93
N SER A 38 -12.03 -1.26 4.92
CA SER A 38 -11.42 -2.59 4.94
C SER A 38 -11.85 -3.40 6.18
N HIS A 39 -11.86 -2.78 7.35
CA HIS A 39 -12.34 -3.41 8.59
C HIS A 39 -13.83 -3.71 8.55
N HIS A 40 -14.65 -2.78 8.03
CA HIS A 40 -16.09 -2.99 7.90
C HIS A 40 -16.41 -4.18 6.99
N ILE A 41 -15.75 -4.28 5.84
CA ILE A 41 -15.88 -5.42 4.93
C ILE A 41 -15.49 -6.73 5.62
N GLN A 42 -14.38 -6.75 6.37
CA GLN A 42 -13.96 -7.96 7.08
C GLN A 42 -14.99 -8.39 8.13
N ARG A 43 -15.58 -7.44 8.87
CA ARG A 43 -16.64 -7.73 9.84
C ARG A 43 -17.83 -8.39 9.16
N ILE A 44 -18.36 -7.79 8.09
CA ILE A 44 -19.47 -8.37 7.32
C ILE A 44 -19.16 -9.81 6.87
N ARG A 45 -17.94 -10.07 6.41
CA ARG A 45 -17.55 -11.41 5.94
C ARG A 45 -17.46 -12.42 7.07
N LEU A 46 -16.88 -12.04 8.19
CA LEU A 46 -16.79 -12.91 9.38
C LEU A 46 -18.18 -13.19 9.95
N ASP A 47 -19.04 -12.19 10.05
CA ASP A 47 -20.42 -12.34 10.53
C ASP A 47 -21.24 -13.25 9.59
N GLY A 48 -20.91 -13.28 8.30
CA GLY A 48 -21.47 -14.20 7.31
C GLY A 48 -20.82 -15.57 7.22
N GLY A 49 -19.89 -15.92 8.13
CA GLY A 49 -19.17 -17.21 8.13
C GLY A 49 -18.14 -17.39 7.00
N GLY A 50 -17.82 -16.31 6.28
CA GLY A 50 -16.83 -16.29 5.21
C GLY A 50 -15.40 -16.02 5.72
N PRO A 51 -14.39 -16.21 4.85
CA PRO A 51 -13.01 -15.96 5.23
C PRO A 51 -12.74 -14.46 5.47
N ARG A 52 -11.73 -14.13 6.27
CA ARG A 52 -11.33 -12.73 6.53
C ARG A 52 -10.84 -12.00 5.28
N THR A 53 -10.18 -12.70 4.36
CA THR A 53 -9.59 -12.16 3.11
C THR A 53 -10.08 -12.90 1.86
N GLN A 54 -9.96 -12.29 0.67
CA GLN A 54 -10.33 -12.91 -0.61
C GLN A 54 -9.22 -12.67 -1.61
N LEU A 55 -8.45 -13.72 -1.90
CA LEU A 55 -7.22 -13.61 -2.71
C LEU A 55 -7.45 -12.93 -4.06
N GLY A 56 -8.52 -13.28 -4.79
CA GLY A 56 -8.84 -12.64 -6.07
C GLY A 56 -9.00 -11.12 -5.96
N ARG A 57 -9.67 -10.64 -4.90
CA ARG A 57 -9.84 -9.21 -4.67
C ARG A 57 -8.54 -8.52 -4.31
N GLU A 58 -7.63 -9.20 -3.61
CA GLU A 58 -6.31 -8.67 -3.28
C GLU A 58 -5.44 -8.53 -4.52
N ASN A 59 -5.48 -9.53 -5.40
CA ASN A 59 -4.78 -9.50 -6.70
C ASN A 59 -5.25 -8.34 -7.57
N GLU A 60 -6.56 -8.03 -7.58
CA GLU A 60 -7.07 -6.84 -8.28
C GLU A 60 -6.51 -5.53 -7.71
N VAL A 61 -6.33 -5.44 -6.39
CA VAL A 61 -5.73 -4.25 -5.77
C VAL A 61 -4.26 -4.15 -6.18
N ILE A 62 -3.51 -5.25 -6.09
CA ILE A 62 -2.11 -5.28 -6.51
C ILE A 62 -1.99 -4.85 -7.97
N ALA A 63 -2.75 -5.47 -8.87
CA ALA A 63 -2.76 -5.14 -10.30
C ALA A 63 -3.03 -3.65 -10.57
N ARG A 64 -3.96 -3.03 -9.82
CA ARG A 64 -4.26 -1.59 -9.97
C ARG A 64 -3.06 -0.71 -9.65
N TYR A 65 -2.35 -0.97 -8.56
CA TYR A 65 -1.17 -0.20 -8.18
C TYR A 65 0.02 -0.53 -9.08
N THR A 66 0.25 -1.79 -9.43
CA THR A 66 1.31 -2.21 -10.36
C THR A 66 1.12 -1.57 -11.73
N GLY A 67 -0.10 -1.49 -12.25
CA GLY A 67 -0.38 -0.84 -13.55
C GLY A 67 -0.10 0.65 -13.56
N SER A 68 -0.16 1.32 -12.41
CA SER A 68 0.04 2.78 -12.30
C SER A 68 1.49 3.16 -11.92
N LEU A 69 2.16 2.32 -11.11
CA LEU A 69 3.44 2.64 -10.46
C LEU A 69 4.54 1.60 -10.72
N GLY A 70 4.28 0.60 -11.57
CA GLY A 70 5.22 -0.49 -11.87
C GLY A 70 5.56 -1.33 -10.63
N SER A 71 6.84 -1.69 -10.48
CA SER A 71 7.34 -2.52 -9.36
C SER A 71 7.13 -1.87 -7.99
N ALA A 72 7.27 -0.54 -7.88
CA ALA A 72 6.97 0.21 -6.66
C ALA A 72 5.49 0.13 -6.27
N GLY A 73 4.60 0.01 -7.26
CA GLY A 73 3.17 -0.18 -7.06
C GLY A 73 2.83 -1.48 -6.35
N THR A 74 3.50 -2.57 -6.69
CA THR A 74 3.32 -3.86 -6.02
C THR A 74 3.65 -3.74 -4.52
N ALA A 75 4.80 -3.14 -4.18
CA ALA A 75 5.20 -2.94 -2.80
C ALA A 75 4.21 -2.06 -2.03
N LEU A 76 3.75 -0.96 -2.63
CA LEU A 76 2.75 -0.08 -2.03
C LEU A 76 1.41 -0.79 -1.80
N ALA A 77 0.95 -1.60 -2.76
CA ALA A 77 -0.27 -2.38 -2.59
C ALA A 77 -0.18 -3.34 -1.40
N HIS A 78 0.93 -4.08 -1.27
CA HIS A 78 1.13 -4.98 -0.15
C HIS A 78 1.17 -4.24 1.19
N LEU A 79 1.83 -3.08 1.25
CA LEU A 79 1.83 -2.23 2.45
C LEU A 79 0.41 -1.77 2.81
N LEU A 80 -0.35 -1.25 1.85
CA LEU A 80 -1.72 -0.80 2.07
C LEU A 80 -2.64 -1.95 2.50
N LEU A 81 -2.52 -3.11 1.89
CA LEU A 81 -3.26 -4.30 2.26
C LEU A 81 -2.95 -4.70 3.71
N THR A 82 -1.66 -4.80 4.05
CA THR A 82 -1.18 -5.16 5.41
C THR A 82 -1.65 -4.14 6.46
N THR A 83 -1.48 -2.84 6.21
CA THR A 83 -1.88 -1.77 7.14
C THR A 83 -3.39 -1.73 7.35
N CYS A 84 -4.18 -1.99 6.29
CA CYS A 84 -5.63 -1.85 6.36
C CYS A 84 -6.38 -3.09 6.85
N ARG A 85 -5.82 -4.31 6.72
CA ARG A 85 -6.48 -5.54 7.16
C ARG A 85 -5.69 -6.37 8.18
N GLY A 86 -4.45 -5.98 8.45
CA GLY A 86 -3.48 -6.81 9.15
C GLY A 86 -2.70 -7.74 8.21
N PRO A 87 -1.63 -8.37 8.72
CA PRO A 87 -0.83 -9.32 7.95
C PRO A 87 -1.70 -10.53 7.54
N LEU A 88 -1.31 -11.17 6.43
CA LEU A 88 -1.83 -12.49 6.13
C LEU A 88 -1.36 -13.46 7.23
N PRO A 89 -2.18 -14.46 7.62
CA PRO A 89 -1.72 -15.51 8.51
C PRO A 89 -0.48 -16.19 7.91
N ALA A 90 0.49 -16.56 8.75
CA ALA A 90 1.78 -17.14 8.32
C ALA A 90 1.63 -18.37 7.42
N THR A 91 0.46 -19.02 7.43
CA THR A 91 0.12 -20.18 6.60
C THR A 91 -0.27 -19.83 5.16
N ALA A 92 -0.40 -18.55 4.79
CA ALA A 92 -0.72 -18.10 3.44
C ALA A 92 0.51 -17.66 2.63
N GLN A 93 1.69 -17.58 3.26
CA GLN A 93 2.98 -17.51 2.58
C GLN A 93 3.44 -18.94 2.38
N GLY A 94 3.24 -19.46 1.16
CA GLY A 94 3.50 -20.85 0.84
C GLY A 94 4.91 -21.28 1.25
N THR A 95 4.94 -22.44 1.90
CA THR A 95 6.00 -23.45 1.77
C THR A 95 6.30 -23.66 0.29
N ALA A 96 7.20 -22.85 -0.24
CA ALA A 96 7.81 -23.01 -1.54
C ALA A 96 9.32 -23.14 -1.34
N ASP A 97 9.72 -24.05 -0.45
CA ASP A 97 11.04 -24.67 -0.49
C ASP A 97 11.05 -25.91 0.42
N GLU A 98 11.85 -26.89 0.04
CA GLU A 98 12.13 -28.19 0.68
C GLU A 98 11.17 -29.36 0.35
N ASP A 99 11.38 -29.90 -0.85
CA ASP A 99 11.24 -31.34 -1.10
C ASP A 99 12.66 -31.96 -1.02
N PRO A 100 13.04 -32.70 0.04
CA PRO A 100 14.38 -33.23 0.20
C PRO A 100 14.48 -34.70 -0.25
N GLU A 101 13.93 -35.08 -1.41
CA GLU A 101 14.03 -36.47 -1.89
C GLU A 101 14.32 -36.59 -3.40
N HIS A 102 15.52 -36.14 -3.83
CA HIS A 102 16.17 -36.74 -4.99
C HIS A 102 17.70 -36.67 -4.92
N ARG A 103 18.29 -37.51 -4.06
CA ARG A 103 19.70 -37.90 -4.21
C ARG A 103 19.81 -39.41 -4.10
N ALA A 104 19.54 -40.06 -5.23
CA ALA A 104 19.98 -41.43 -5.51
C ALA A 104 21.52 -41.49 -5.60
#